data_AF-A0A3M9XJB2-F1
#
_entry.id   AF-A0A3M9XJB2-F1
#
_cell.length_a   1.000
_cell.length_b   1.000
_cell.length_c   1.000
_cell.angle_alpha   90.00
_cell.angle_beta   90.00
_cell.angle_gamma   90.00
#
_symmetry.space_group_name_H-M   'P 1'
#
loop_
_entity.id
_entity.type
_entity.pdbx_description
1 polymer ?
#
loop_
_entity_poly.entity_id
_entity_poly.type
_entity_poly.pdbx_seq_one_letter_code
_entity_poly.pdbx_strand_id
1 'polypeptide(L)'
;MIGLPPGLLMGGGMLRPSITCRRTGNRWSLAHSLWEVTFEADSFINPKQFEAFIQRRRPIAALDLNDTQLAGIARLLAAQGCLTYDPNRENYQPDEVNYIVGATLSSWYGSYYSHPFWGGLQACSLTPTQLFGWLLRTYHLSRSAGVTAARGALNSTTAAARAAFFKNMIEEFAHCDVYYMPCHSEFGLSAKEIKSLVPLVSSTAFDHQMSAIAEDSWLAHVIVAYFQEYTAAFRQGAFELYDRVAEHYKLGNFFDTWKHHVGYDVTQSHAEEFKRLLTDGQISRLELDSALAAAATTVTYLIGALDELALVDPQQSLQSFRRPQAIELLGGGKSLAEAAQVLIMSRQLLRDDRADKLQNVLSEVLGTTCLIPLLIRALSHAEYHNDVLCFGNAIEALMIADGTISKAGAITISAKAILNFLREKSSSALEFGWLLLLLLELRTSSNEKAAATAPFSNWSKDLIVSNERQLELLLLGERFLELCRESTSLWQKELPLDVLIDLETAAE
;
A
#
# COMPACT_ATOMS: atom_id res chain seq x y z
N MET A 1 5.52 -12.05 -22.88
CA MET A 1 4.09 -12.09 -23.23
C MET A 1 3.41 -12.93 -22.18
N ILE A 2 2.46 -12.36 -21.42
CA ILE A 2 1.66 -13.10 -20.44
C ILE A 2 0.89 -14.16 -21.23
N GLY A 3 1.12 -15.44 -20.93
CA GLY A 3 0.40 -16.53 -21.55
C GLY A 3 -1.10 -16.35 -21.30
N LEU A 4 -1.90 -16.44 -22.37
CA LEU A 4 -3.34 -16.34 -22.24
C LEU A 4 -3.88 -17.44 -21.32
N PRO A 5 -4.74 -17.13 -20.34
CA PRO A 5 -5.53 -18.15 -19.69
C PRO A 5 -6.36 -18.89 -20.76
N PRO A 6 -6.37 -20.22 -20.79
CA PRO A 6 -7.05 -21.00 -21.82
C PRO A 6 -8.59 -20.85 -21.86
N GLY A 7 -9.18 -20.11 -20.92
CA GLY A 7 -10.63 -20.03 -20.71
C GLY A 7 -11.42 -19.18 -21.70
N LEU A 8 -10.88 -18.08 -22.27
CA LEU A 8 -11.75 -17.12 -22.98
C LEU A 8 -12.27 -17.57 -24.34
N LEU A 9 -11.42 -18.32 -25.06
CA LEU A 9 -11.81 -18.92 -26.33
C LEU A 9 -12.92 -19.94 -26.13
N MET A 10 -13.00 -20.54 -24.93
CA MET A 10 -14.00 -21.54 -24.55
C MET A 10 -15.24 -20.90 -23.88
N GLY A 11 -15.08 -19.77 -23.18
CA GLY A 11 -16.10 -19.15 -22.31
C GLY A 11 -17.01 -18.10 -22.97
N GLY A 12 -16.83 -17.80 -24.26
CA GLY A 12 -17.77 -16.95 -25.00
C GLY A 12 -17.48 -15.44 -24.95
N GLY A 13 -16.21 -15.01 -24.97
CA GLY A 13 -15.86 -13.58 -24.96
C GLY A 13 -16.39 -12.79 -26.16
N MET A 14 -16.94 -11.60 -25.93
CA MET A 14 -17.38 -10.60 -26.91
C MET A 14 -16.26 -9.60 -27.22
N LEU A 15 -16.25 -9.02 -28.43
CA LEU A 15 -15.31 -7.95 -28.77
C LEU A 15 -15.65 -6.66 -28.00
N ARG A 16 -14.67 -6.04 -27.33
CA ARG A 16 -14.88 -4.81 -26.54
C ARG A 16 -15.37 -3.64 -27.40
N PRO A 17 -16.20 -2.74 -26.86
CA PRO A 17 -16.63 -1.51 -27.56
C PRO A 17 -15.47 -0.59 -27.95
N SER A 18 -14.37 -0.61 -27.18
CA SER A 18 -13.16 0.20 -27.43
C SER A 18 -12.37 -0.21 -28.68
N ILE A 19 -12.69 -1.36 -29.30
CA ILE A 19 -12.03 -1.80 -30.54
C ILE A 19 -12.67 -1.09 -31.72
N THR A 20 -11.86 -0.34 -32.46
CA THR A 20 -12.33 0.29 -33.69
C THR A 20 -12.27 -0.75 -34.80
N CYS A 21 -13.41 -0.98 -35.46
CA CYS A 21 -13.51 -1.94 -36.56
C CYS A 21 -13.96 -1.20 -37.81
N ARG A 22 -13.11 -1.20 -38.85
CA ARG A 22 -13.39 -0.51 -40.12
C ARG A 22 -13.35 -1.51 -41.26
N ARG A 23 -14.26 -1.34 -42.23
CA ARG A 23 -14.28 -2.12 -43.47
C ARG A 23 -14.08 -1.17 -44.65
N THR A 24 -13.09 -1.46 -45.49
CA THR A 24 -12.80 -0.71 -46.71
C THR A 24 -12.80 -1.68 -47.88
N GLY A 25 -13.94 -1.77 -48.58
CA GLY A 25 -14.17 -2.78 -49.61
C GLY A 25 -14.11 -4.20 -49.03
N ASN A 26 -13.11 -4.96 -49.46
CA ASN A 26 -12.88 -6.32 -48.99
C ASN A 26 -11.94 -6.41 -47.77
N ARG A 27 -11.36 -5.30 -47.32
CA ARG A 27 -10.41 -5.30 -46.21
C ARG A 27 -11.09 -4.92 -44.89
N TRP A 28 -10.79 -5.66 -43.84
CA TRP A 28 -11.07 -5.28 -42.46
C TRP A 28 -9.82 -4.70 -41.80
N SER A 29 -10.03 -3.69 -40.96
CA SER A 29 -9.04 -3.10 -40.07
C SER A 29 -9.59 -3.15 -38.64
N LEU A 30 -8.81 -3.73 -37.73
CA LEU A 30 -9.05 -3.71 -36.30
C LEU A 30 -7.95 -2.86 -35.64
N ALA A 31 -8.36 -1.84 -34.91
CA ALA A 31 -7.43 -0.97 -34.19
C ALA A 31 -7.79 -0.91 -32.70
N HIS A 32 -6.77 -1.00 -31.86
CA HIS A 32 -6.88 -0.84 -30.41
C HIS A 32 -5.58 -0.30 -29.83
N SER A 33 -5.67 0.73 -28.98
CA SER A 33 -4.51 1.37 -28.36
C SER A 33 -3.47 1.76 -29.44
N LEU A 34 -2.26 1.21 -29.39
CA LEU A 34 -1.13 1.54 -30.25
C LEU A 34 -0.99 0.63 -31.50
N TRP A 35 -1.95 -0.26 -31.78
CA TRP A 35 -1.84 -1.19 -32.91
C TRP A 35 -3.06 -1.20 -33.82
N GLU A 36 -2.80 -1.50 -35.08
CA GLU A 36 -3.79 -1.76 -36.12
C GLU A 36 -3.40 -3.03 -36.88
N VAL A 37 -4.34 -3.94 -37.08
CA VAL A 37 -4.16 -5.14 -37.90
C VAL A 37 -5.19 -5.14 -39.01
N THR A 38 -4.72 -5.36 -40.23
CA THR A 38 -5.54 -5.42 -41.43
C THR A 38 -5.49 -6.79 -42.09
N PHE A 39 -6.62 -7.26 -42.60
CA PHE A 39 -6.73 -8.53 -43.33
C PHE A 39 -7.90 -8.48 -44.32
N GLU A 40 -7.86 -9.35 -45.33
CA GLU A 40 -8.90 -9.47 -46.36
C GLU A 40 -10.08 -10.32 -45.83
N ALA A 41 -11.32 -9.94 -46.11
CA ALA A 41 -12.51 -10.55 -45.49
C ALA A 41 -12.77 -11.98 -45.95
N ASP A 42 -12.39 -12.28 -47.19
CA ASP A 42 -12.44 -13.57 -47.86
C ASP A 42 -11.21 -14.44 -47.58
N SER A 43 -10.26 -13.99 -46.74
CA SER A 43 -9.18 -14.86 -46.25
C SER A 43 -9.65 -15.88 -45.20
N PHE A 44 -10.88 -15.74 -44.69
CA PHE A 44 -11.46 -16.67 -43.72
C PHE A 44 -12.35 -17.73 -44.37
N ILE A 45 -12.36 -18.92 -43.79
CA ILE A 45 -13.26 -20.02 -44.19
C ILE A 45 -14.74 -19.60 -44.04
N ASN A 46 -15.07 -18.81 -43.02
CA ASN A 46 -16.42 -18.31 -42.79
C ASN A 46 -16.48 -16.79 -42.50
N PRO A 47 -16.45 -15.94 -43.54
CA PRO A 47 -16.42 -14.48 -43.39
C PRO A 47 -17.63 -13.91 -42.63
N LYS A 48 -18.80 -14.54 -42.75
CA LYS A 48 -20.04 -14.08 -42.10
C LYS A 48 -20.02 -14.27 -40.58
N GLN A 49 -19.42 -15.35 -40.09
CA GLN A 49 -19.26 -15.56 -38.66
C GLN A 49 -18.33 -14.50 -38.06
N PHE A 50 -17.20 -14.25 -38.73
CA PHE A 50 -16.27 -13.22 -38.31
C PHE A 50 -16.89 -11.82 -38.32
N GLU A 51 -17.63 -11.47 -39.38
CA GLU A 51 -18.37 -10.20 -39.46
C GLU A 51 -19.37 -10.04 -38.30
N ALA A 52 -20.09 -11.10 -37.94
CA ALA A 52 -21.00 -11.07 -36.80
C ALA A 52 -20.26 -10.87 -35.45
N PHE A 53 -19.08 -11.47 -35.29
CA PHE A 53 -18.24 -11.27 -34.10
C PHE A 53 -17.68 -9.84 -34.01
N ILE A 54 -17.14 -9.30 -35.11
CA ILE A 54 -16.64 -7.91 -35.17
C ILE A 54 -17.74 -6.89 -34.91
N GLN A 55 -18.97 -7.18 -35.34
CA GLN A 55 -20.15 -6.38 -35.03
C GLN A 55 -20.73 -6.65 -33.64
N ARG A 56 -20.05 -7.45 -32.80
CA ARG A 56 -20.44 -7.76 -31.41
C ARG A 56 -21.80 -8.43 -31.31
N ARG A 57 -22.20 -9.17 -32.35
CA ARG A 57 -23.45 -9.94 -32.40
C ARG A 57 -23.25 -11.40 -32.02
N ARG A 58 -22.01 -11.87 -31.96
CA ARG A 58 -21.64 -13.23 -31.56
C ARG A 58 -20.38 -13.24 -30.69
N PRO A 59 -20.28 -14.19 -29.75
CA PRO A 59 -19.06 -14.39 -28.99
C PRO A 59 -17.98 -15.07 -29.82
N ILE A 60 -16.74 -14.99 -29.35
CA ILE A 60 -15.58 -15.60 -29.98
C ILE A 60 -15.66 -17.14 -30.01
N ALA A 61 -16.35 -17.74 -29.04
CA ALA A 61 -16.60 -19.18 -29.00
C ALA A 61 -17.52 -19.67 -30.13
N ALA A 62 -18.22 -18.76 -30.82
CA ALA A 62 -19.04 -19.08 -31.99
C ALA A 62 -18.25 -19.01 -33.32
N LEU A 63 -16.95 -18.70 -33.27
CA LEU A 63 -16.06 -18.71 -34.42
C LEU A 63 -15.47 -20.11 -34.66
N ASP A 64 -15.27 -20.45 -35.93
CA ASP A 64 -14.57 -21.68 -36.30
C ASP A 64 -13.05 -21.52 -36.15
N LEU A 65 -12.53 -21.84 -34.95
CA LEU A 65 -11.10 -21.74 -34.65
C LEU A 65 -10.23 -22.82 -35.33
N ASN A 66 -10.81 -23.68 -36.20
CA ASN A 66 -10.02 -24.53 -37.09
C ASN A 66 -9.42 -23.73 -38.25
N ASP A 67 -9.98 -22.55 -38.57
CA ASP A 67 -9.34 -21.56 -39.42
C ASP A 67 -8.13 -20.95 -38.69
N THR A 68 -6.92 -21.26 -39.17
CA THR A 68 -5.67 -20.87 -38.51
C THR A 68 -5.46 -19.36 -38.47
N GLN A 69 -5.94 -18.63 -39.46
CA GLN A 69 -5.83 -17.18 -39.50
C GLN A 69 -6.81 -16.55 -38.50
N LEU A 70 -8.04 -17.04 -38.47
CA LEU A 70 -9.05 -16.62 -37.49
C LEU A 70 -8.62 -16.95 -36.06
N ALA A 71 -8.04 -18.12 -35.83
CA ALA A 71 -7.47 -18.51 -34.55
C ALA A 71 -6.30 -17.60 -34.14
N GLY A 72 -5.45 -17.20 -35.10
CA GLY A 72 -4.39 -16.22 -34.88
C GLY A 72 -4.93 -14.85 -34.43
N ILE A 73 -5.95 -14.33 -35.11
CA ILE A 73 -6.61 -13.07 -34.74
C ILE A 73 -7.32 -13.19 -33.39
N ALA A 74 -8.01 -14.30 -33.13
CA ALA A 74 -8.67 -14.56 -31.86
C ALA A 74 -7.69 -14.56 -30.69
N ARG A 75 -6.53 -15.24 -30.86
CA ARG A 75 -5.44 -15.23 -29.88
C ARG A 75 -4.85 -13.84 -29.71
N LEU A 76 -4.64 -13.09 -30.79
CA LEU A 76 -4.15 -11.72 -30.71
C LEU A 76 -5.12 -10.84 -29.91
N LEU A 77 -6.41 -10.83 -30.28
CA LEU A 77 -7.44 -10.04 -29.59
C LEU A 77 -7.53 -10.42 -28.11
N ALA A 78 -7.50 -11.71 -27.80
CA ALA A 78 -7.47 -12.16 -26.42
C ALA A 78 -6.21 -11.65 -25.68
N ALA A 79 -5.03 -11.76 -26.31
CA ALA A 79 -3.74 -11.36 -25.71
C ALA A 79 -3.63 -9.85 -25.51
N GLN A 80 -4.33 -9.08 -26.33
CA GLN A 80 -4.39 -7.63 -26.26
C GLN A 80 -5.58 -7.13 -25.41
N GLY A 81 -6.25 -8.01 -24.64
CA GLY A 81 -7.37 -7.62 -23.78
C GLY A 81 -8.55 -6.99 -24.52
N CYS A 82 -8.71 -7.34 -25.79
CA CYS A 82 -9.76 -6.83 -26.69
C CYS A 82 -11.08 -7.58 -26.57
N LEU A 83 -11.10 -8.64 -25.77
CA LEU A 83 -12.27 -9.45 -25.49
C LEU A 83 -12.78 -9.16 -24.07
N THR A 84 -14.08 -9.25 -23.88
CA THR A 84 -14.76 -9.10 -22.60
C THR A 84 -15.85 -10.17 -22.48
N TYR A 85 -16.35 -10.45 -21.30
CA TYR A 85 -17.47 -11.38 -21.13
C TYR A 85 -18.80 -10.71 -21.52
N ASP A 86 -19.90 -11.49 -21.55
CA ASP A 86 -21.22 -10.95 -21.87
C ASP A 86 -21.52 -9.72 -20.99
N PRO A 87 -21.77 -8.53 -21.59
CA PRO A 87 -22.08 -7.32 -20.83
C PRO A 87 -23.38 -7.44 -20.02
N ASN A 88 -24.25 -8.40 -20.34
CA ASN A 88 -25.47 -8.66 -19.57
C ASN A 88 -25.26 -9.59 -18.37
N ARG A 89 -24.05 -10.14 -18.19
CA ARG A 89 -23.75 -11.00 -17.05
C ARG A 89 -23.75 -10.20 -15.75
N GLU A 90 -24.37 -10.75 -14.72
CA GLU A 90 -24.46 -10.12 -13.40
C GLU A 90 -23.30 -10.49 -12.48
N ASN A 91 -22.79 -11.73 -12.58
CA ASN A 91 -21.71 -12.26 -11.74
C ASN A 91 -20.66 -12.97 -12.59
N TYR A 92 -19.39 -12.73 -12.28
CA TYR A 92 -18.24 -13.37 -12.93
C TYR A 92 -17.68 -14.48 -12.05
N GLN A 93 -17.26 -15.58 -12.68
CA GLN A 93 -16.52 -16.64 -11.98
C GLN A 93 -15.06 -16.20 -11.75
N PRO A 94 -14.36 -16.77 -10.75
CA PRO A 94 -12.93 -16.59 -10.48
C PRO A 94 -12.00 -16.48 -11.70
N ASP A 95 -12.08 -17.43 -12.62
CA ASP A 95 -11.23 -17.47 -13.81
C ASP A 95 -11.49 -16.29 -14.76
N GLU A 96 -12.73 -15.80 -14.76
CA GLU A 96 -13.19 -14.71 -15.60
C GLU A 96 -12.72 -13.37 -15.06
N VAL A 97 -12.81 -13.19 -13.73
CA VAL A 97 -12.25 -12.02 -13.03
C VAL A 97 -10.75 -11.95 -13.26
N ASN A 98 -10.03 -13.06 -13.05
CA ASN A 98 -8.59 -13.14 -13.31
C ASN A 98 -8.22 -12.73 -14.73
N TYR A 99 -8.99 -13.21 -15.71
CA TYR A 99 -8.77 -12.82 -17.09
C TYR A 99 -9.00 -11.32 -17.31
N ILE A 100 -10.14 -10.79 -16.86
CA ILE A 100 -10.50 -9.37 -17.05
C ILE A 100 -9.43 -8.48 -16.42
N VAL A 101 -9.02 -8.80 -15.19
CA VAL A 101 -7.95 -8.08 -14.48
C VAL A 101 -6.64 -8.19 -15.24
N GLY A 102 -6.16 -9.40 -15.57
CA GLY A 102 -4.88 -9.58 -16.28
C GLY A 102 -4.82 -8.88 -17.64
N ALA A 103 -5.91 -8.90 -18.40
CA ALA A 103 -6.05 -8.16 -19.66
C ALA A 103 -5.96 -6.63 -19.43
N THR A 104 -6.61 -6.14 -18.37
CA THR A 104 -6.59 -4.73 -17.99
C THR A 104 -5.19 -4.30 -17.55
N LEU A 105 -4.52 -5.09 -16.70
CA LEU A 105 -3.15 -4.84 -16.27
C LEU A 105 -2.18 -4.76 -17.46
N SER A 106 -2.33 -5.66 -18.44
CA SER A 106 -1.53 -5.63 -19.67
C SER A 106 -1.65 -4.29 -20.42
N SER A 107 -2.87 -3.76 -20.54
CA SER A 107 -3.10 -2.43 -21.15
C SER A 107 -2.49 -1.30 -20.31
N TRP A 108 -2.57 -1.39 -18.98
CA TRP A 108 -1.98 -0.41 -18.07
C TRP A 108 -0.45 -0.43 -18.12
N TYR A 109 0.19 -1.59 -18.17
CA TYR A 109 1.64 -1.69 -18.39
C TYR A 109 2.05 -1.06 -19.71
N GLY A 110 1.29 -1.32 -20.79
CA GLY A 110 1.52 -0.68 -22.08
C GLY A 110 1.47 0.84 -21.97
N SER A 111 0.48 1.39 -21.26
CA SER A 111 0.32 2.84 -21.08
C SER A 111 1.43 3.43 -20.20
N TYR A 112 1.74 2.78 -19.07
CA TYR A 112 2.75 3.25 -18.12
C TYR A 112 4.17 3.19 -18.70
N TYR A 113 4.58 2.05 -19.28
CA TYR A 113 5.94 1.85 -19.78
C TYR A 113 6.19 2.44 -21.19
N SER A 114 5.14 2.82 -21.93
CA SER A 114 5.30 3.60 -23.18
C SER A 114 5.46 5.10 -22.94
N HIS A 115 5.32 5.56 -21.68
CA HIS A 115 5.46 6.97 -21.35
C HIS A 115 6.86 7.50 -21.74
N PRO A 116 6.99 8.69 -22.37
CA PRO A 116 8.27 9.23 -22.87
C PRO A 116 9.38 9.32 -21.83
N PHE A 117 9.03 9.52 -20.56
CA PHE A 117 9.98 9.52 -19.44
C PHE A 117 10.79 8.21 -19.36
N TRP A 118 10.15 7.05 -19.58
CA TRP A 118 10.86 5.76 -19.61
C TRP A 118 11.81 5.66 -20.79
N GLY A 119 11.42 6.20 -21.95
CA GLY A 119 12.31 6.32 -23.11
C GLY A 119 13.55 7.16 -22.80
N GLY A 120 13.37 8.28 -22.09
CA GLY A 120 14.48 9.11 -21.60
C GLY A 120 15.40 8.37 -20.63
N LEU A 121 14.82 7.61 -19.68
CA LEU A 121 15.60 6.81 -18.72
C LEU A 121 16.40 5.70 -19.43
N GLN A 122 15.76 4.98 -20.36
CA GLN A 122 16.41 3.93 -21.17
C GLN A 122 17.53 4.47 -22.07
N ALA A 123 17.35 5.66 -22.63
CA ALA A 123 18.34 6.35 -23.45
C ALA A 123 19.40 7.10 -22.61
N CYS A 124 19.25 7.10 -21.27
CA CYS A 124 20.06 7.89 -20.35
C CYS A 124 20.15 9.37 -20.76
N SER A 125 19.04 9.95 -21.23
CA SER A 125 18.97 11.34 -21.70
C SER A 125 18.28 12.27 -20.70
N LEU A 126 17.84 11.75 -19.54
CA LEU A 126 17.26 12.56 -18.48
C LEU A 126 18.32 13.44 -17.81
N THR A 127 17.88 14.57 -17.28
CA THR A 127 18.74 15.42 -16.45
C THR A 127 18.96 14.78 -15.06
N PRO A 128 20.02 15.14 -14.32
CA PRO A 128 20.21 14.66 -12.95
C PRO A 128 19.02 14.96 -12.03
N THR A 129 18.37 16.12 -12.21
CA THR A 129 17.16 16.50 -11.44
C THR A 129 15.98 15.58 -11.76
N GLN A 130 15.75 15.25 -13.03
CA GLN A 130 14.70 14.31 -13.42
C GLN A 130 14.97 12.89 -12.91
N LEU A 131 16.22 12.43 -13.01
CA LEU A 131 16.63 11.15 -12.45
C LEU A 131 16.38 11.10 -10.93
N PHE A 132 16.83 12.11 -10.19
CA PHE A 132 16.61 12.19 -8.76
C PHE A 132 15.11 12.24 -8.41
N GLY A 133 14.31 12.99 -9.16
CA GLY A 133 12.86 13.02 -8.97
C GLY A 133 12.20 11.65 -9.15
N TRP A 134 12.66 10.83 -10.11
CA TRP A 134 12.20 9.45 -10.27
C TRP A 134 12.61 8.55 -9.10
N LEU A 135 13.84 8.69 -8.60
CA LEU A 135 14.30 7.97 -7.41
C LEU A 135 13.48 8.35 -6.17
N LEU A 136 13.27 9.66 -5.97
CA LEU A 136 12.50 10.20 -4.84
C LEU A 136 11.03 9.75 -4.88
N ARG A 137 10.41 9.77 -6.07
CA ARG A 137 9.07 9.20 -6.28
C ARG A 137 9.02 7.73 -5.84
N THR A 138 10.00 6.92 -6.25
CA THR A 138 10.05 5.48 -5.93
C THR A 138 10.20 5.26 -4.43
N TYR A 139 11.04 6.06 -3.76
CA TYR A 139 11.17 6.08 -2.31
C TYR A 139 9.84 6.38 -1.60
N HIS A 140 9.08 7.39 -2.03
CA HIS A 140 7.79 7.73 -1.42
C HIS A 140 6.72 6.66 -1.65
N LEU A 141 6.65 6.07 -2.85
CA LEU A 141 5.75 4.96 -3.14
C LEU A 141 6.04 3.75 -2.25
N SER A 142 7.32 3.41 -2.05
CA SER A 142 7.71 2.32 -1.17
C SER A 142 7.40 2.63 0.30
N ARG A 143 7.50 3.90 0.73
CA ARG A 143 7.14 4.30 2.10
C ARG A 143 5.65 4.11 2.38
N SER A 144 4.77 4.36 1.41
CA SER A 144 3.32 4.19 1.57
C SER A 144 2.84 2.74 1.42
N ALA A 145 3.67 1.84 0.88
CA ALA A 145 3.32 0.42 0.71
C ALA A 145 2.94 -0.25 2.04
N GLY A 146 3.80 -0.16 3.06
CA GLY A 146 3.49 -0.72 4.39
C GLY A 146 2.26 -0.09 5.06
N VAL A 147 2.04 1.22 4.86
CA VAL A 147 0.89 1.96 5.39
C VAL A 147 -0.43 1.49 4.77
N THR A 148 -0.46 1.38 3.44
CA THR A 148 -1.66 0.98 2.69
C THR A 148 -1.94 -0.51 2.87
N ALA A 149 -0.91 -1.35 2.97
CA ALA A 149 -1.05 -2.74 3.38
C ALA A 149 -1.63 -2.85 4.80
N ALA A 150 -1.18 -2.04 5.77
CA ALA A 150 -1.77 -2.01 7.11
C ALA A 150 -3.26 -1.62 7.07
N ARG A 151 -3.66 -0.65 6.23
CA ARG A 151 -5.09 -0.32 6.00
C ARG A 151 -5.85 -1.50 5.42
N GLY A 152 -5.28 -2.17 4.42
CA GLY A 152 -5.87 -3.36 3.80
C GLY A 152 -6.06 -4.51 4.79
N ALA A 153 -5.09 -4.72 5.68
CA ALA A 153 -5.14 -5.74 6.73
C ALA A 153 -6.30 -5.51 7.71
N LEU A 154 -6.65 -4.24 7.98
CA LEU A 154 -7.72 -3.87 8.90
C LEU A 154 -9.10 -3.87 8.25
N ASN A 155 -9.21 -3.37 7.00
CA ASN A 155 -10.50 -3.00 6.42
C ASN A 155 -10.99 -3.93 5.31
N SER A 156 -10.13 -4.79 4.75
CA SER A 156 -10.58 -5.71 3.67
C SER A 156 -11.73 -6.58 4.17
N THR A 157 -12.77 -6.72 3.35
CA THR A 157 -13.97 -7.50 3.74
C THR A 157 -13.70 -9.00 3.73
N THR A 158 -12.76 -9.47 2.90
CA THR A 158 -12.38 -10.89 2.82
C THR A 158 -11.25 -11.22 3.81
N ALA A 159 -11.36 -12.36 4.50
CA ALA A 159 -10.34 -12.80 5.45
C ALA A 159 -9.00 -13.10 4.76
N ALA A 160 -9.03 -13.65 3.54
CA ALA A 160 -7.84 -13.94 2.76
C ALA A 160 -7.08 -12.66 2.38
N ALA A 161 -7.77 -11.60 1.94
CA ALA A 161 -7.12 -10.32 1.66
C ALA A 161 -6.54 -9.68 2.92
N ARG A 162 -7.26 -9.71 4.06
CA ARG A 162 -6.72 -9.21 5.34
C ARG A 162 -5.42 -9.93 5.72
N ALA A 163 -5.37 -11.26 5.56
CA ALA A 163 -4.18 -12.05 5.87
C ALA A 163 -3.00 -11.72 4.94
N ALA A 164 -3.24 -11.62 3.63
CA ALA A 164 -2.21 -11.25 2.66
C ALA A 164 -1.65 -9.85 2.92
N PHE A 165 -2.53 -8.86 3.14
CA PHE A 165 -2.08 -7.50 3.44
C PHE A 165 -1.41 -7.38 4.80
N PHE A 166 -1.78 -8.20 5.79
CA PHE A 166 -1.06 -8.26 7.06
C PHE A 166 0.38 -8.74 6.87
N LYS A 167 0.59 -9.78 6.05
CA LYS A 167 1.93 -10.24 5.68
C LYS A 167 2.71 -9.13 4.97
N ASN A 168 2.14 -8.54 3.92
CA ASN A 168 2.81 -7.50 3.13
C ASN A 168 3.15 -6.27 3.96
N MET A 169 2.31 -5.87 4.92
CA MET A 169 2.63 -4.76 5.82
C MET A 169 3.98 -4.98 6.55
N ILE A 170 4.24 -6.21 7.01
CA ILE A 170 5.48 -6.55 7.72
C ILE A 170 6.68 -6.56 6.78
N GLU A 171 6.49 -7.02 5.55
CA GLU A 171 7.56 -7.05 4.55
C GLU A 171 7.89 -5.63 4.06
N GLU A 172 6.86 -4.82 3.76
CA GLU A 172 6.99 -3.57 3.03
C GLU A 172 7.37 -2.34 3.88
N PHE A 173 7.08 -2.30 5.19
CA PHE A 173 7.20 -1.05 5.96
C PHE A 173 8.61 -0.43 5.94
N ALA A 174 9.65 -1.26 5.84
CA ALA A 174 11.04 -0.83 5.85
C ALA A 174 11.64 -0.65 4.45
N HIS A 175 10.94 -1.05 3.38
CA HIS A 175 11.48 -1.10 2.03
C HIS A 175 12.06 0.24 1.55
N CYS A 176 11.41 1.35 1.91
CA CYS A 176 11.88 2.68 1.53
C CYS A 176 13.26 3.03 2.11
N ASP A 177 13.57 2.59 3.34
CA ASP A 177 14.87 2.84 3.98
C ASP A 177 15.91 1.77 3.59
N VAL A 178 15.49 0.51 3.43
CA VAL A 178 16.39 -0.61 3.15
C VAL A 178 16.81 -0.64 1.68
N TYR A 179 15.87 -0.39 0.77
CA TYR A 179 16.11 -0.58 -0.67
C TYR A 179 16.13 0.75 -1.43
N TYR A 180 15.14 1.61 -1.21
CA TYR A 180 14.85 2.70 -2.13
C TYR A 180 15.37 4.08 -1.71
N MET A 181 16.15 4.19 -0.62
CA MET A 181 16.69 5.46 -0.13
C MET A 181 17.66 6.10 -1.16
N PRO A 182 17.35 7.27 -1.75
CA PRO A 182 18.15 7.89 -2.80
C PRO A 182 19.39 8.64 -2.27
N CYS A 183 20.11 8.06 -1.32
CA CYS A 183 21.29 8.65 -0.71
C CYS A 183 22.54 8.28 -1.51
N HIS A 184 23.06 9.21 -2.31
CA HIS A 184 24.30 9.05 -3.08
C HIS A 184 25.08 10.37 -3.14
N SER A 185 26.41 10.31 -3.20
CA SER A 185 27.28 11.49 -3.20
C SER A 185 27.00 12.44 -4.36
N GLU A 186 26.63 11.89 -5.53
CA GLU A 186 26.27 12.67 -6.73
C GLU A 186 25.04 13.58 -6.53
N PHE A 187 24.15 13.25 -5.58
CA PHE A 187 22.98 14.08 -5.28
C PHE A 187 23.24 15.10 -4.17
N GLY A 188 24.31 14.94 -3.39
CA GLY A 188 24.72 15.90 -2.35
C GLY A 188 23.71 16.11 -1.22
N LEU A 189 22.79 15.15 -1.00
CA LEU A 189 21.77 15.20 0.05
C LEU A 189 22.00 14.10 1.08
N SER A 190 21.85 14.44 2.35
CA SER A 190 21.84 13.47 3.44
C SER A 190 20.51 12.71 3.51
N ALA A 191 20.50 11.52 4.13
CA ALA A 191 19.27 10.77 4.39
C ALA A 191 18.23 11.58 5.18
N LYS A 192 18.68 12.45 6.11
CA LYS A 192 17.79 13.35 6.86
C LYS A 192 17.10 14.36 5.94
N GLU A 193 17.83 14.93 4.98
CA GLU A 193 17.25 15.86 4.00
C GLU A 193 16.31 15.16 3.04
N ILE A 194 16.64 13.94 2.59
CA ILE A 194 15.75 13.14 1.72
C ILE A 194 14.41 12.86 2.41
N LYS A 195 14.45 12.44 3.68
CA LYS A 195 13.26 12.17 4.50
C LYS A 195 12.35 13.39 4.70
N SER A 196 12.86 14.61 4.51
CA SER A 196 12.09 15.86 4.60
C SER A 196 11.61 16.41 3.25
N LEU A 197 11.99 15.79 2.12
CA LEU A 197 11.49 16.18 0.81
C LEU A 197 10.00 15.81 0.64
N VAL A 198 9.34 16.54 -0.26
CA VAL A 198 7.92 16.36 -0.55
C VAL A 198 7.75 15.45 -1.75
N PRO A 199 6.79 14.50 -1.70
CA PRO A 199 6.37 13.79 -2.89
C PRO A 199 5.79 14.75 -3.94
N LEU A 200 5.81 14.32 -5.19
CA LEU A 200 5.08 14.98 -6.28
C LEU A 200 3.57 15.02 -5.97
N VAL A 201 2.83 15.91 -6.63
CA VAL A 201 1.39 16.05 -6.38
C VAL A 201 0.67 14.76 -6.76
N SER A 202 0.98 14.18 -7.91
CA SER A 202 0.42 12.90 -8.35
C SER A 202 0.88 11.73 -7.48
N SER A 203 2.08 11.78 -6.90
CA SER A 203 2.50 10.77 -5.91
C SER A 203 1.68 10.85 -4.63
N THR A 204 1.38 12.07 -4.16
CA THR A 204 0.49 12.27 -3.00
C THR A 204 -0.93 11.80 -3.32
N ALA A 205 -1.44 12.10 -4.51
CA ALA A 205 -2.75 11.64 -4.96
C ALA A 205 -2.81 10.10 -5.05
N PHE A 206 -1.74 9.46 -5.52
CA PHE A 206 -1.59 8.01 -5.50
C PHE A 206 -1.66 7.46 -4.07
N ASP A 207 -0.88 7.99 -3.12
CA ASP A 207 -0.86 7.52 -1.74
C ASP A 207 -2.24 7.64 -1.07
N HIS A 208 -2.92 8.77 -1.28
CA HIS A 208 -4.29 8.98 -0.79
C HIS A 208 -5.28 8.02 -1.43
N GLN A 209 -5.19 7.81 -2.74
CA GLN A 209 -6.08 6.91 -3.45
C GLN A 209 -5.86 5.45 -3.03
N MET A 210 -4.61 5.00 -2.88
CA MET A 210 -4.27 3.68 -2.34
C MET A 210 -4.86 3.48 -0.95
N SER A 211 -4.76 4.51 -0.11
CA SER A 211 -5.33 4.50 1.23
C SER A 211 -6.86 4.40 1.22
N ALA A 212 -7.52 5.16 0.34
CA ALA A 212 -8.97 5.14 0.20
C ALA A 212 -9.47 3.78 -0.32
N ILE A 213 -8.85 3.21 -1.37
CA ILE A 213 -9.27 1.90 -1.88
C ILE A 213 -8.99 0.77 -0.88
N ALA A 214 -7.95 0.89 -0.05
CA ALA A 214 -7.69 -0.07 1.02
C ALA A 214 -8.80 -0.11 2.08
N GLU A 215 -9.54 0.98 2.25
CA GLU A 215 -10.69 1.10 3.15
C GLU A 215 -12.00 0.71 2.45
N ASP A 216 -12.23 1.21 1.24
CA ASP A 216 -13.53 1.16 0.57
C ASP A 216 -13.68 0.00 -0.43
N SER A 217 -12.59 -0.56 -0.95
CA SER A 217 -12.62 -1.57 -2.00
C SER A 217 -11.41 -2.51 -1.96
N TRP A 218 -11.54 -3.59 -1.18
CA TRP A 218 -10.52 -4.65 -1.10
C TRP A 218 -10.09 -5.15 -2.49
N LEU A 219 -11.04 -5.29 -3.42
CA LEU A 219 -10.79 -5.79 -4.77
C LEU A 219 -9.96 -4.79 -5.59
N ALA A 220 -10.26 -3.49 -5.52
CA ALA A 220 -9.46 -2.46 -6.18
C ALA A 220 -8.03 -2.44 -5.63
N HIS A 221 -7.89 -2.55 -4.30
CA HIS A 221 -6.59 -2.59 -3.65
C HIS A 221 -5.77 -3.80 -4.08
N VAL A 222 -6.37 -5.00 -4.13
CA VAL A 222 -5.72 -6.22 -4.66
C VAL A 222 -5.33 -6.07 -6.12
N ILE A 223 -6.17 -5.45 -6.96
CA ILE A 223 -5.86 -5.23 -8.38
C ILE A 223 -4.64 -4.31 -8.54
N VAL A 224 -4.57 -3.21 -7.79
CA VAL A 224 -3.42 -2.28 -7.86
C VAL A 224 -2.16 -2.93 -7.27
N ALA A 225 -2.27 -3.64 -6.14
CA ALA A 225 -1.15 -4.37 -5.58
C ALA A 225 -0.62 -5.43 -6.57
N TYR A 226 -1.51 -6.18 -7.23
CA TYR A 226 -1.12 -7.11 -8.29
C TYR A 226 -0.41 -6.40 -9.44
N PHE A 227 -0.89 -5.23 -9.86
CA PHE A 227 -0.21 -4.42 -10.87
C PHE A 227 1.21 -4.02 -10.44
N GLN A 228 1.42 -3.63 -9.17
CA GLN A 228 2.73 -3.23 -8.67
C GLN A 228 3.68 -4.42 -8.56
N GLU A 229 3.26 -5.51 -7.92
CA GLU A 229 4.09 -6.69 -7.67
C GLU A 229 4.49 -7.42 -8.96
N TYR A 230 3.59 -7.48 -9.94
CA TYR A 230 3.87 -8.20 -11.18
C TYR A 230 4.93 -7.49 -12.04
N THR A 231 5.32 -6.25 -11.70
CA THR A 231 6.46 -5.59 -12.35
C THR A 231 7.78 -6.34 -12.14
N ALA A 232 7.91 -7.14 -11.07
CA ALA A 232 9.06 -8.01 -10.84
C ALA A 232 9.23 -9.09 -11.93
N ALA A 233 8.17 -9.42 -12.69
CA ALA A 233 8.28 -10.30 -13.85
C ALA A 233 9.15 -9.71 -14.98
N PHE A 234 9.38 -8.39 -14.98
CA PHE A 234 10.28 -7.69 -15.91
C PHE A 234 11.72 -7.57 -15.39
N ARG A 235 12.10 -8.37 -14.38
CA ARG A 235 13.39 -8.33 -13.68
C ARG A 235 14.61 -8.13 -14.59
N GLN A 236 14.74 -8.91 -15.66
CA GLN A 236 15.90 -8.81 -16.54
C GLN A 236 16.01 -7.42 -17.16
N GLY A 237 14.92 -6.90 -17.73
CA GLY A 237 14.91 -5.56 -18.32
C GLY A 237 15.13 -4.46 -17.28
N ALA A 238 14.63 -4.65 -16.05
CA ALA A 238 14.90 -3.72 -14.94
C ALA A 238 16.38 -3.71 -14.55
N PHE A 239 17.02 -4.88 -14.45
CA PHE A 239 18.44 -4.98 -14.09
C PHE A 239 19.33 -4.32 -15.15
N GLU A 240 19.09 -4.63 -16.42
CA GLU A 240 19.81 -4.03 -17.54
C GLU A 240 19.64 -2.50 -17.59
N LEU A 241 18.45 -1.99 -17.26
CA LEU A 241 18.19 -0.56 -17.14
C LEU A 241 18.99 0.06 -15.99
N TYR A 242 18.95 -0.56 -14.80
CA TYR A 242 19.63 -0.06 -13.61
C TYR A 242 21.15 -0.04 -13.78
N ASP A 243 21.75 -1.08 -14.37
CA ASP A 243 23.18 -1.11 -14.66
C ASP A 243 23.59 0.01 -15.62
N ARG A 244 22.79 0.23 -16.68
CA ARG A 244 23.04 1.30 -17.64
C ARG A 244 22.94 2.70 -17.02
N VAL A 245 21.90 2.94 -16.22
CA VAL A 245 21.72 4.22 -15.51
C VAL A 245 22.86 4.42 -14.50
N ALA A 246 23.25 3.38 -13.76
CA ALA A 246 24.35 3.46 -12.81
C ALA A 246 25.67 3.85 -13.49
N GLU A 247 25.98 3.24 -14.62
CA GLU A 247 27.19 3.54 -15.40
C GLU A 247 27.15 4.97 -15.93
N HIS A 248 26.05 5.37 -16.59
CA HIS A 248 25.93 6.69 -17.23
C HIS A 248 26.03 7.85 -16.21
N TYR A 249 25.29 7.75 -15.10
CA TYR A 249 25.24 8.79 -14.08
C TYR A 249 26.28 8.59 -12.96
N LYS A 250 27.22 7.65 -13.12
CA LYS A 250 28.32 7.38 -12.17
C LYS A 250 27.83 7.07 -10.75
N LEU A 251 26.76 6.28 -10.64
CA LEU A 251 26.15 5.89 -9.37
C LEU A 251 26.74 4.60 -8.78
N GLY A 252 27.73 3.99 -9.45
CA GLY A 252 28.39 2.77 -8.98
C GLY A 252 27.38 1.66 -8.65
N ASN A 253 27.41 1.16 -7.41
CA ASN A 253 26.56 0.07 -6.94
C ASN A 253 25.21 0.54 -6.35
N PHE A 254 24.80 1.79 -6.61
CA PHE A 254 23.60 2.38 -6.02
C PHE A 254 22.34 1.51 -6.17
N PHE A 255 22.12 0.88 -7.34
CA PHE A 255 20.93 0.05 -7.58
C PHE A 255 21.05 -1.40 -7.11
N ASP A 256 22.12 -1.81 -6.43
CA ASP A 256 22.27 -3.21 -5.99
C ASP A 256 21.17 -3.59 -4.97
N THR A 257 20.77 -2.67 -4.11
CA THR A 257 19.66 -2.88 -3.17
C THR A 257 18.32 -2.98 -3.90
N TRP A 258 18.10 -2.22 -4.97
CA TRP A 258 16.89 -2.31 -5.79
C TRP A 258 16.82 -3.63 -6.54
N LYS A 259 17.96 -4.07 -7.10
CA LYS A 259 18.08 -5.37 -7.76
C LYS A 259 17.83 -6.51 -6.76
N HIS A 260 18.29 -6.36 -5.52
CA HIS A 260 18.03 -7.34 -4.45
C HIS A 260 16.53 -7.45 -4.15
N HIS A 261 15.84 -6.32 -3.96
CA HIS A 261 14.38 -6.30 -3.73
C HIS A 261 13.62 -6.98 -4.87
N VAL A 262 13.85 -6.59 -6.13
CA VAL A 262 13.19 -7.23 -7.27
C VAL A 262 13.49 -8.73 -7.34
N GLY A 263 14.69 -9.15 -6.91
CA GLY A 263 15.03 -10.55 -6.75
C GLY A 263 14.21 -11.25 -5.66
N TYR A 264 13.98 -10.59 -4.53
CA TYR A 264 13.17 -11.06 -3.40
C TYR A 264 11.69 -11.20 -3.79
N ASP A 265 11.09 -10.24 -4.49
CA ASP A 265 9.67 -10.32 -4.90
C ASP A 265 9.41 -11.53 -5.80
N VAL A 266 10.35 -11.82 -6.71
CA VAL A 266 10.28 -13.00 -7.58
C VAL A 266 10.35 -14.28 -6.77
N THR A 267 11.21 -14.37 -5.75
CA THR A 267 11.31 -15.59 -4.93
C THR A 267 10.11 -15.78 -4.02
N GLN A 268 9.51 -14.70 -3.51
CA GLN A 268 8.30 -14.76 -2.67
C GLN A 268 7.00 -14.93 -3.45
N SER A 269 7.03 -14.75 -4.78
CA SER A 269 5.85 -14.89 -5.65
C SER A 269 4.67 -13.99 -5.25
N HIS A 270 4.94 -12.76 -4.78
CA HIS A 270 3.92 -11.81 -4.30
C HIS A 270 2.80 -11.57 -5.34
N ALA A 271 3.16 -11.43 -6.61
CA ALA A 271 2.19 -11.26 -7.67
C ALA A 271 1.22 -12.45 -7.81
N GLU A 272 1.68 -13.69 -7.60
CA GLU A 272 0.82 -14.86 -7.61
C GLU A 272 -0.01 -14.99 -6.33
N GLU A 273 0.41 -14.40 -5.21
CA GLU A 273 -0.43 -14.25 -4.01
C GLU A 273 -1.64 -13.36 -4.28
N PHE A 274 -1.46 -12.16 -4.83
CA PHE A 274 -2.58 -11.27 -5.14
C PHE A 274 -3.50 -11.83 -6.23
N LYS A 275 -2.94 -12.47 -7.25
CA LYS A 275 -3.74 -13.16 -8.27
C LYS A 275 -4.59 -14.28 -7.69
N ARG A 276 -4.09 -15.03 -6.69
CA ARG A 276 -4.91 -16.04 -5.99
C ARG A 276 -6.08 -15.42 -5.26
N LEU A 277 -5.95 -14.23 -4.68
CA LEU A 277 -7.09 -13.55 -4.03
C LEU A 277 -8.22 -13.19 -5.00
N LEU A 278 -7.91 -13.04 -6.29
CA LEU A 278 -8.94 -12.85 -7.34
C LEU A 278 -9.72 -14.14 -7.64
N THR A 279 -9.31 -15.29 -7.08
CA THR A 279 -10.00 -16.57 -7.25
C THR A 279 -11.06 -16.87 -6.18
N ASP A 280 -11.22 -15.98 -5.20
CA ASP A 280 -12.10 -16.21 -4.06
C ASP A 280 -13.55 -15.81 -4.39
N GLY A 281 -14.37 -16.82 -4.72
CA GLY A 281 -15.81 -16.66 -4.88
C GLY A 281 -16.23 -15.94 -6.17
N GLN A 282 -17.54 -15.73 -6.31
CA GLN A 282 -18.10 -14.98 -7.43
C GLN A 282 -18.06 -13.49 -7.12
N ILE A 283 -17.69 -12.68 -8.12
CA ILE A 283 -17.67 -11.22 -8.01
C ILE A 283 -18.75 -10.65 -8.92
N SER A 284 -19.57 -9.74 -8.37
CA SER A 284 -20.61 -9.07 -9.16
C SER A 284 -19.98 -8.14 -10.20
N ARG A 285 -20.67 -7.95 -11.34
CA ARG A 285 -20.22 -7.02 -12.38
C ARG A 285 -20.04 -5.60 -11.81
N LEU A 286 -20.98 -5.14 -11.00
CA LEU A 286 -20.95 -3.80 -10.42
C LEU A 286 -19.72 -3.60 -9.50
N GLU A 287 -19.40 -4.60 -8.67
CA GLU A 287 -18.21 -4.57 -7.81
C GLU A 287 -16.93 -4.57 -8.65
N LEU A 288 -16.84 -5.44 -9.66
CA LEU A 288 -15.66 -5.51 -10.54
C LEU A 288 -15.46 -4.22 -11.35
N ASP A 289 -16.52 -3.67 -11.95
CA ASP A 289 -16.46 -2.43 -12.72
C ASP A 289 -16.02 -1.26 -11.84
N SER A 290 -16.58 -1.16 -10.63
CA SER A 290 -16.23 -0.12 -9.65
C SER A 290 -14.77 -0.28 -9.20
N ALA A 291 -14.32 -1.51 -8.93
CA ALA A 291 -12.95 -1.79 -8.53
C ALA A 291 -11.94 -1.48 -9.63
N LEU A 292 -12.24 -1.85 -10.88
CA LEU A 292 -11.40 -1.54 -12.04
C LEU A 292 -11.32 -0.03 -12.30
N ALA A 293 -12.42 0.71 -12.13
CA ALA A 293 -12.42 2.17 -12.27
C ALA A 293 -11.58 2.86 -11.17
N ALA A 294 -11.71 2.42 -9.93
CA ALA A 294 -10.90 2.91 -8.82
C ALA A 294 -9.40 2.61 -9.03
N ALA A 295 -9.07 1.38 -9.43
CA ALA A 295 -7.70 0.97 -9.74
C ALA A 295 -7.12 1.72 -10.96
N ALA A 296 -7.92 1.97 -12.00
CA ALA A 296 -7.51 2.77 -13.16
C ALA A 296 -7.15 4.22 -12.75
N THR A 297 -7.93 4.80 -11.83
CA THR A 297 -7.65 6.13 -11.26
C THR A 297 -6.29 6.13 -10.56
N THR A 298 -6.03 5.11 -9.75
CA THR A 298 -4.73 4.93 -9.07
C THR A 298 -3.56 4.83 -10.05
N VAL A 299 -3.68 4.03 -11.11
CA VAL A 299 -2.64 3.93 -12.15
C VAL A 299 -2.48 5.24 -12.92
N THR A 300 -3.56 6.00 -13.12
CA THR A 300 -3.50 7.33 -13.75
C THR A 300 -2.62 8.28 -12.93
N TYR A 301 -2.70 8.25 -11.60
CA TYR A 301 -1.79 9.04 -10.76
C TYR A 301 -0.33 8.58 -10.85
N LEU A 302 -0.07 7.28 -11.02
CA LEU A 302 1.29 6.80 -11.29
C LEU A 302 1.86 7.37 -12.60
N ILE A 303 1.05 7.47 -13.64
CA ILE A 303 1.42 8.05 -14.93
C ILE A 303 1.57 9.57 -14.81
N GLY A 304 0.65 10.26 -14.13
CA GLY A 304 0.71 11.71 -13.92
C GLY A 304 1.98 12.15 -13.18
N ALA A 305 2.51 11.31 -12.29
CA ALA A 305 3.81 11.56 -11.66
C ALA A 305 4.98 11.51 -12.67
N LEU A 306 4.88 10.72 -13.75
CA LEU A 306 5.86 10.73 -14.84
C LEU A 306 5.69 11.97 -15.73
N ASP A 307 4.46 12.44 -15.94
CA ASP A 307 4.19 13.72 -16.63
C ASP A 307 4.83 14.88 -15.87
N GLU A 308 4.62 14.97 -14.55
CA GLU A 308 5.24 15.98 -13.70
C GLU A 308 6.77 15.95 -13.80
N LEU A 309 7.38 14.76 -13.75
CA LEU A 309 8.84 14.61 -13.89
C LEU A 309 9.34 14.99 -15.29
N ALA A 310 8.57 14.71 -16.34
CA ALA A 310 8.93 15.13 -17.69
C ALA A 310 8.92 16.66 -17.86
N LEU A 311 8.12 17.37 -17.06
CA LEU A 311 7.99 18.82 -17.07
C LEU A 311 8.97 19.55 -16.13
N VAL A 312 9.73 18.83 -15.30
CA VAL A 312 10.76 19.43 -14.43
C VAL A 312 11.79 20.17 -15.28
N ASP A 313 12.05 21.43 -14.92
CA ASP A 313 13.03 22.27 -15.63
C ASP A 313 14.45 21.66 -15.45
N PRO A 314 15.21 21.41 -16.53
CA PRO A 314 16.59 20.95 -16.47
C PRO A 314 17.52 21.77 -15.57
N GLN A 315 17.24 23.07 -15.39
CA GLN A 315 18.03 23.98 -14.55
C GLN A 315 17.55 24.01 -13.09
N GLN A 316 16.44 23.34 -12.79
CA GLN A 316 15.85 23.30 -11.46
C GLN A 316 16.79 22.58 -10.48
N SER A 317 17.13 23.27 -9.39
CA SER A 317 17.90 22.68 -8.29
C SER A 317 17.12 21.55 -7.62
N LEU A 318 17.83 20.52 -7.11
CA LEU A 318 17.24 19.46 -6.28
C LEU A 318 16.52 20.03 -5.04
N GLN A 319 16.92 21.22 -4.58
CA GLN A 319 16.24 21.91 -3.46
C GLN A 319 14.79 22.28 -3.76
N SER A 320 14.38 22.31 -5.03
CA SER A 320 12.99 22.57 -5.42
C SER A 320 12.02 21.46 -4.99
N PHE A 321 12.49 20.26 -4.68
CA PHE A 321 11.69 19.19 -4.07
C PHE A 321 11.44 19.42 -2.57
N ARG A 322 12.00 20.48 -1.97
CA ARG A 322 11.74 20.86 -0.57
C ARG A 322 10.39 21.56 -0.44
N ARG A 323 9.73 21.42 0.71
CA ARG A 323 8.54 22.23 1.04
C ARG A 323 8.90 23.72 0.90
N PRO A 324 8.00 24.56 0.36
CA PRO A 324 8.13 26.00 0.53
C PRO A 324 8.26 26.30 2.04
N GLN A 325 9.31 27.01 2.44
CA GLN A 325 9.59 27.35 3.86
C GLN A 325 8.38 27.99 4.58
N ALA A 326 7.47 28.63 3.83
CA ALA A 326 6.25 29.23 4.36
C ALA A 326 5.28 28.23 5.03
N ILE A 327 5.36 26.93 4.71
CA ILE A 327 4.50 25.89 5.31
C ILE A 327 5.13 25.31 6.59
N GLU A 328 6.45 25.40 6.78
CA GLU A 328 7.09 24.99 8.06
C GLU A 328 6.62 25.86 9.23
N LEU A 329 6.30 27.14 8.97
CA LEU A 329 5.82 28.09 9.97
C LEU A 329 4.39 27.84 10.47
N LEU A 330 3.60 27.00 9.79
CA LEU A 330 2.18 26.75 10.11
C LEU A 330 1.87 25.31 10.60
N GLY A 331 2.90 24.51 10.89
CA GLY A 331 2.70 23.17 11.48
C GLY A 331 3.43 22.05 10.75
N GLY A 332 4.70 22.28 10.38
CA GLY A 332 5.56 21.24 9.84
C GLY A 332 5.56 20.00 10.73
N GLY A 333 5.08 18.90 10.15
CA GLY A 333 4.84 17.62 10.79
C GLY A 333 5.93 17.15 11.73
N LYS A 334 5.49 16.85 12.94
CA LYS A 334 6.33 16.50 14.07
C LYS A 334 6.28 14.99 14.31
N SER A 335 7.41 14.32 14.21
CA SER A 335 7.51 12.84 14.28
C SER A 335 7.42 12.29 15.71
N LEU A 336 7.19 10.99 15.87
CA LEU A 336 7.24 10.27 17.16
C LEU A 336 8.51 10.51 18.00
N ALA A 337 9.64 10.78 17.35
CA ALA A 337 10.90 11.15 18.03
C ALA A 337 10.76 12.44 18.87
N GLU A 338 9.81 13.29 18.53
CA GLU A 338 9.54 14.56 19.22
C GLU A 338 8.65 14.38 20.45
N ALA A 339 7.80 13.35 20.44
CA ALA A 339 7.00 12.96 21.59
C ALA A 339 7.91 12.50 22.75
N ALA A 340 9.00 11.78 22.49
CA ALA A 340 9.92 11.30 23.53
C ALA A 340 10.53 12.42 24.41
N GLN A 341 10.64 13.66 23.92
CA GLN A 341 11.20 14.79 24.67
C GLN A 341 10.23 15.37 25.70
N VAL A 342 8.92 15.40 25.40
CA VAL A 342 7.88 15.85 26.34
C VAL A 342 7.81 14.89 27.54
N LEU A 343 8.16 13.62 27.34
CA LEU A 343 8.13 12.57 28.37
C LEU A 343 9.14 12.80 29.49
N ILE A 344 10.28 13.40 29.16
CA ILE A 344 11.29 13.81 30.13
C ILE A 344 10.72 14.88 31.07
N MET A 345 9.81 15.74 30.59
CA MET A 345 9.11 16.73 31.41
C MET A 345 7.99 16.07 32.25
N SER A 346 7.26 15.11 31.68
CA SER A 346 6.19 14.37 32.36
C SER A 346 6.68 13.49 33.52
N ARG A 347 7.96 13.09 33.55
CA ARG A 347 8.57 12.35 34.67
C ARG A 347 8.41 13.03 36.04
N GLN A 348 8.24 14.36 36.06
CA GLN A 348 7.98 15.09 37.30
C GLN A 348 6.55 14.89 37.83
N LEU A 349 5.58 14.57 36.96
CA LEU A 349 4.17 14.35 37.31
C LEU A 349 3.87 12.90 37.78
N LEU A 350 4.77 11.95 37.52
CA LEU A 350 4.56 10.51 37.72
C LEU A 350 5.10 9.95 39.05
N ARG A 351 5.60 10.79 39.96
CA ARG A 351 6.10 10.38 41.29
C ARG A 351 4.96 10.19 42.30
N ASP A 352 4.04 9.26 42.07
CA ASP A 352 2.98 8.92 43.03
C ASP A 352 2.97 7.40 43.30
N ASP A 353 2.72 7.00 44.55
CA ASP A 353 2.83 5.64 45.14
C ASP A 353 1.82 4.61 44.58
N ARG A 354 1.24 4.87 43.39
CA ARG A 354 0.10 4.12 42.83
C ARG A 354 0.45 3.36 41.54
N ALA A 355 1.73 3.33 41.17
CA ALA A 355 2.26 2.65 39.99
C ALA A 355 1.93 1.14 39.96
N ASP A 356 1.93 0.49 41.12
CA ASP A 356 1.74 -0.97 41.24
C ASP A 356 0.33 -1.44 40.80
N LYS A 357 -0.72 -0.64 41.05
CA LYS A 357 -2.08 -0.98 40.60
C LYS A 357 -2.25 -0.80 39.10
N LEU A 358 -1.53 0.16 38.53
CA LEU A 358 -1.55 0.40 37.10
C LEU A 358 -0.81 -0.72 36.36
N GLN A 359 0.27 -1.25 36.91
CA GLN A 359 1.06 -2.32 36.28
C GLN A 359 0.26 -3.54 35.81
N ASN A 360 -0.72 -4.01 36.59
CA ASN A 360 -1.53 -5.18 36.19
C ASN A 360 -2.42 -4.85 34.99
N VAL A 361 -3.11 -3.71 35.03
CA VAL A 361 -3.94 -3.22 33.91
C VAL A 361 -3.08 -2.93 32.68
N LEU A 362 -1.88 -2.37 32.88
CA LEU A 362 -0.92 -2.13 31.81
C LEU A 362 -0.41 -3.43 31.19
N SER A 363 -0.19 -4.47 31.99
CA SER A 363 0.27 -5.77 31.47
C SER A 363 -0.80 -6.47 30.63
N GLU A 364 -2.09 -6.29 30.98
CA GLU A 364 -3.23 -6.73 30.16
C GLU A 364 -3.33 -5.92 28.85
N VAL A 365 -3.29 -4.59 28.94
CA VAL A 365 -3.41 -3.67 27.79
C VAL A 365 -2.22 -3.78 26.83
N LEU A 366 -1.01 -3.94 27.37
CA LEU A 366 0.25 -4.09 26.61
C LEU A 366 0.51 -5.54 26.19
N GLY A 367 -0.44 -6.45 26.41
CA GLY A 367 -0.42 -7.79 25.84
C GLY A 367 -0.37 -7.71 24.30
N THR A 368 0.42 -8.58 23.68
CA THR A 368 0.64 -8.67 22.23
C THR A 368 -0.68 -8.72 21.45
N THR A 369 -1.64 -9.51 21.92
CA THR A 369 -2.98 -9.68 21.34
C THR A 369 -3.80 -8.39 21.25
N CYS A 370 -3.58 -7.44 22.17
CA CYS A 370 -4.29 -6.17 22.18
C CYS A 370 -3.49 -5.05 21.52
N LEU A 371 -2.17 -5.04 21.70
CA LEU A 371 -1.30 -3.96 21.25
C LEU A 371 -1.00 -4.02 19.75
N ILE A 372 -0.83 -5.22 19.17
CA ILE A 372 -0.54 -5.38 17.74
C ILE A 372 -1.64 -4.75 16.87
N PRO A 373 -2.95 -5.04 17.06
CA PRO A 373 -4.01 -4.38 16.28
C PRO A 373 -4.01 -2.85 16.36
N LEU A 374 -3.66 -2.28 17.52
CA LEU A 374 -3.57 -0.83 17.72
C LEU A 374 -2.36 -0.23 16.99
N LEU A 375 -1.22 -0.93 17.00
CA LEU A 375 -0.02 -0.53 16.25
C LEU A 375 -0.25 -0.61 14.74
N ILE A 376 -0.92 -1.65 14.25
CA ILE A 376 -1.31 -1.76 12.83
C ILE A 376 -2.20 -0.58 12.45
N ARG A 377 -3.18 -0.22 13.30
CA ARG A 377 -4.04 0.93 13.08
C ARG A 377 -3.23 2.24 13.04
N ALA A 378 -2.29 2.43 13.96
CA ALA A 378 -1.42 3.61 13.94
C ALA A 378 -0.51 3.65 12.70
N LEU A 379 0.07 2.52 12.29
CA LEU A 379 0.83 2.40 11.05
C LEU A 379 -0.03 2.75 9.83
N SER A 380 -1.29 2.31 9.80
CA SER A 380 -2.24 2.59 8.72
C SER A 380 -2.52 4.10 8.57
N HIS A 381 -2.33 4.89 9.63
CA HIS A 381 -2.47 6.36 9.62
C HIS A 381 -1.14 7.11 9.66
N ALA A 382 0.00 6.42 9.52
CA ALA A 382 1.31 7.06 9.54
C ALA A 382 1.58 7.82 8.22
N GLU A 383 1.81 9.13 8.32
CA GLU A 383 2.14 9.99 7.19
C GLU A 383 3.65 10.23 7.06
N TYR A 384 4.37 10.13 8.19
CA TYR A 384 5.78 10.46 8.29
C TYR A 384 6.63 9.21 8.26
N HIS A 385 7.80 9.33 7.61
CA HIS A 385 8.77 8.23 7.44
C HIS A 385 9.11 7.52 8.76
N ASN A 386 9.46 8.31 9.78
CA ASN A 386 9.88 7.74 11.06
C ASN A 386 8.72 7.05 11.78
N ASP A 387 7.49 7.50 11.59
CA ASP A 387 6.32 6.89 12.21
C ASP A 387 6.04 5.50 11.59
N VAL A 388 6.15 5.39 10.26
CA VAL A 388 6.04 4.12 9.52
C VAL A 388 7.05 3.10 10.05
N LEU A 389 8.33 3.47 10.12
CA LEU A 389 9.37 2.58 10.63
C LEU A 389 9.19 2.25 12.11
N CYS A 390 8.80 3.24 12.90
CA CYS A 390 8.60 3.06 14.34
C CYS A 390 7.53 2.01 14.61
N PHE A 391 6.36 2.15 14.00
CA PHE A 391 5.26 1.21 14.21
C PHE A 391 5.52 -0.15 13.56
N GLY A 392 6.07 -0.19 12.35
CA GLY A 392 6.44 -1.44 11.71
C GLY A 392 7.43 -2.28 12.53
N ASN A 393 8.52 -1.66 13.00
CA ASN A 393 9.50 -2.33 13.87
C ASN A 393 8.88 -2.79 15.20
N ALA A 394 7.96 -2.00 15.77
CA ALA A 394 7.28 -2.39 17.01
C ALA A 394 6.37 -3.61 16.79
N ILE A 395 5.65 -3.67 15.66
CA ILE A 395 4.81 -4.82 15.31
C ILE A 395 5.70 -6.05 15.10
N GLU A 396 6.75 -5.95 14.27
CA GLU A 396 7.66 -7.05 13.98
C GLU A 396 8.31 -7.60 15.27
N ALA A 397 8.83 -6.72 16.14
CA ALA A 397 9.44 -7.12 17.40
C ALA A 397 8.46 -7.83 18.33
N LEU A 398 7.20 -7.34 18.42
CA LEU A 398 6.17 -8.00 19.21
C LEU A 398 5.78 -9.35 18.62
N MET A 399 5.66 -9.48 17.30
CA MET A 399 5.37 -10.76 16.63
C MET A 399 6.46 -11.81 16.88
N ILE A 400 7.74 -11.41 16.83
CA ILE A 400 8.87 -12.30 17.15
C ILE A 400 8.81 -12.75 18.62
N ALA A 401 8.49 -11.83 19.53
CA ALA A 401 8.34 -12.14 20.95
C ALA A 401 7.13 -13.04 21.24
N ASP A 402 6.08 -12.97 20.44
CA ASP A 402 4.80 -13.66 20.63
C ASP A 402 4.84 -15.16 20.24
N GLY A 403 6.00 -15.75 19.92
CA GLY A 403 6.18 -17.20 19.68
C GLY A 403 5.75 -18.13 20.84
N THR A 404 5.18 -17.56 21.91
CA THR A 404 4.63 -18.20 23.11
C THR A 404 3.29 -17.56 23.52
N ILE A 405 2.33 -17.42 22.57
CA ILE A 405 1.00 -16.87 22.87
C ILE A 405 0.32 -17.69 23.97
N SER A 406 0.37 -17.21 25.20
CA SER A 406 -0.60 -17.56 26.23
C SER A 406 -1.96 -17.13 25.70
N LYS A 407 -2.97 -18.01 25.76
CA LYS A 407 -4.37 -17.61 25.50
C LYS A 407 -4.63 -16.31 26.26
N ALA A 408 -5.11 -15.29 25.54
CA ALA A 408 -5.51 -14.04 26.18
C ALA A 408 -6.52 -14.37 27.28
N GLY A 409 -6.20 -14.01 28.52
CA GLY A 409 -7.17 -14.06 29.60
C GLY A 409 -8.33 -13.10 29.32
N ALA A 410 -9.44 -13.25 30.04
CA ALA A 410 -10.52 -12.27 29.99
C ALA A 410 -9.98 -10.87 30.31
N ILE A 411 -10.26 -9.90 29.45
CA ILE A 411 -9.79 -8.51 29.58
C ILE A 411 -10.69 -7.82 30.61
N THR A 412 -10.09 -7.17 31.62
CA THR A 412 -10.85 -6.41 32.61
C THR A 412 -11.58 -5.20 31.98
N ILE A 413 -12.67 -4.73 32.59
CA ILE A 413 -13.40 -3.54 32.10
C ILE A 413 -12.47 -2.31 32.03
N SER A 414 -11.60 -2.14 33.03
CA SER A 414 -10.62 -1.05 33.06
C SER A 414 -9.63 -1.15 31.90
N ALA A 415 -9.10 -2.35 31.63
CA ALA A 415 -8.26 -2.58 30.45
C ALA A 415 -9.02 -2.29 29.14
N LYS A 416 -10.30 -2.68 29.03
CA LYS A 416 -11.13 -2.39 27.86
C LYS A 416 -11.39 -0.90 27.65
N ALA A 417 -11.59 -0.12 28.71
CA ALA A 417 -11.73 1.33 28.64
C ALA A 417 -10.44 2.00 28.10
N ILE A 418 -9.28 1.58 28.62
CA ILE A 418 -7.98 2.06 28.14
C ILE A 418 -7.75 1.66 26.67
N LEU A 419 -8.07 0.41 26.30
CA LEU A 419 -7.96 -0.06 24.92
C LEU A 419 -8.84 0.73 23.96
N ASN A 420 -10.08 1.06 24.35
CA ASN A 420 -10.96 1.89 23.53
C ASN A 420 -10.40 3.30 23.32
N PHE A 421 -9.85 3.91 24.38
CA PHE A 421 -9.19 5.21 24.28
C PHE A 421 -7.97 5.15 23.35
N LEU A 422 -7.10 4.14 23.54
CA LEU A 422 -5.94 3.93 22.67
C LEU A 422 -6.35 3.67 21.22
N ARG A 423 -7.44 2.92 20.99
CA ARG A 423 -8.00 2.67 19.66
C ARG A 423 -8.48 3.95 18.99
N GLU A 424 -9.16 4.83 19.71
CA GLU A 424 -9.55 6.15 19.19
C GLU A 424 -8.31 6.94 18.76
N LYS A 425 -7.30 7.00 19.64
CA LYS A 425 -6.07 7.76 19.41
C LYS A 425 -5.12 7.15 18.38
N SER A 426 -5.22 5.85 18.10
CA SER A 426 -4.45 5.19 17.02
C SER A 426 -4.80 5.68 15.61
N SER A 427 -5.81 6.54 15.46
CA SER A 427 -6.02 7.29 14.21
C SER A 427 -5.00 8.42 13.98
N SER A 428 -4.25 8.79 15.02
CA SER A 428 -3.16 9.78 14.97
C SER A 428 -1.88 9.11 15.46
N ALA A 429 -0.98 8.81 14.52
CA ALA A 429 0.34 8.21 14.76
C ALA A 429 1.07 8.90 15.93
N LEU A 430 1.11 10.24 15.93
CA LEU A 430 1.79 11.02 16.96
C LEU A 430 1.13 10.89 18.34
N GLU A 431 -0.20 11.04 18.43
CA GLU A 431 -0.92 10.98 19.71
C GLU A 431 -0.84 9.58 20.32
N PHE A 432 -1.04 8.54 19.50
CA PHE A 432 -0.93 7.16 19.95
C PHE A 432 0.49 6.82 20.36
N GLY A 433 1.48 7.21 19.57
CA GLY A 433 2.90 7.04 19.86
C GLY A 433 3.31 7.65 21.21
N TRP A 434 2.85 8.88 21.46
CA TRP A 434 3.02 9.57 22.73
C TRP A 434 2.40 8.79 23.91
N LEU A 435 1.16 8.32 23.75
CA LEU A 435 0.49 7.54 24.80
C LEU A 435 1.19 6.21 25.08
N LEU A 436 1.69 5.52 24.05
CA LEU A 436 2.48 4.28 24.23
C LEU A 436 3.76 4.54 25.03
N LEU A 437 4.46 5.62 24.73
CA LEU A 437 5.65 5.96 25.49
C LEU A 437 5.33 6.31 26.95
N LEU A 438 4.23 7.03 27.20
CA LEU A 438 3.74 7.30 28.55
C LEU A 438 3.44 6.01 29.30
N LEU A 439 2.79 5.04 28.64
CA LEU A 439 2.51 3.71 29.18
C LEU A 439 3.78 2.93 29.52
N LEU A 440 4.79 2.99 28.65
CA LEU A 440 6.09 2.33 28.88
C LEU A 440 6.85 2.95 30.05
N GLU A 441 6.83 4.27 30.19
CA GLU A 441 7.46 4.96 31.32
C GLU A 441 6.76 4.65 32.65
N LEU A 442 5.42 4.58 32.64
CA LEU A 442 4.64 4.14 33.81
C LEU A 442 5.04 2.72 34.23
N ARG A 443 5.28 1.82 33.26
CA ARG A 443 5.71 0.44 33.52
C ARG A 443 7.12 0.35 34.10
N THR A 444 8.07 1.19 33.66
CA THR A 444 9.48 1.13 34.11
C THR A 444 9.76 1.84 35.43
N SER A 445 8.84 2.69 35.91
CA SER A 445 8.96 3.39 37.19
C SER A 445 8.96 2.47 38.43
N SER A 446 8.60 1.20 38.27
CA SER A 446 8.63 0.15 39.31
C SER A 446 9.81 -0.81 39.09
N ASN A 447 11.00 -0.43 39.56
CA ASN A 447 12.20 -1.22 39.89
C ASN A 447 12.69 -2.46 39.07
N GLU A 448 12.09 -2.88 37.96
CA GLU A 448 12.57 -4.02 37.15
C GLU A 448 12.93 -3.66 35.70
N LYS A 449 14.25 -3.63 35.48
CA LYS A 449 15.07 -3.91 34.27
C LYS A 449 14.56 -3.53 32.88
N ALA A 450 15.15 -2.43 32.38
CA ALA A 450 15.83 -2.14 31.10
C ALA A 450 15.65 -2.96 29.79
N ALA A 451 15.13 -4.18 29.77
CA ALA A 451 15.10 -5.03 28.56
C ALA A 451 13.88 -4.75 27.65
N ALA A 452 12.72 -4.38 28.20
CA ALA A 452 11.51 -4.10 27.42
C ALA A 452 11.49 -2.71 26.75
N THR A 453 12.40 -1.80 27.14
CA THR A 453 12.47 -0.42 26.64
C THR A 453 13.54 -0.19 25.58
N ALA A 454 14.34 -1.21 25.24
CA ALA A 454 15.44 -1.10 24.29
C ALA A 454 15.03 -0.61 22.87
N PRO A 455 13.84 -0.95 22.32
CA PRO A 455 13.40 -0.40 21.03
C PRO A 455 13.11 1.11 21.08
N PHE A 456 12.80 1.63 22.28
CA PHE A 456 12.27 2.98 22.52
C PHE A 456 13.33 3.98 23.02
N SER A 457 14.49 3.52 23.49
CA SER A 457 15.51 4.39 24.09
C SER A 457 16.31 5.25 23.09
N ASN A 458 16.31 4.87 21.80
CA ASN A 458 16.96 5.66 20.73
C ASN A 458 16.11 6.85 20.25
N TRP A 459 14.89 7.03 20.78
CA TRP A 459 13.88 7.94 20.24
C TRP A 459 14.10 9.44 20.57
N SER A 460 15.10 9.82 21.38
CA SER A 460 15.13 11.15 22.04
C SER A 460 16.22 12.14 21.59
N LYS A 461 17.12 11.79 20.67
CA LYS A 461 18.40 12.52 20.56
C LYS A 461 18.42 13.77 19.68
N ASP A 462 17.41 14.04 18.85
CA ASP A 462 17.39 15.23 18.00
C ASP A 462 15.95 15.72 17.74
N LEU A 463 15.48 16.81 18.38
CA LEU A 463 14.59 17.88 17.83
C LEU A 463 14.01 18.85 18.88
N ILE A 464 13.37 19.94 18.42
CA ILE A 464 12.74 21.06 19.15
C ILE A 464 11.26 21.17 18.73
N VAL A 465 10.32 21.19 19.69
CA VAL A 465 8.86 21.30 19.45
C VAL A 465 8.37 22.73 19.76
N SER A 466 7.46 23.30 18.95
CA SER A 466 6.73 24.53 19.32
C SER A 466 5.86 24.35 20.58
N ASN A 467 5.78 25.38 21.42
CA ASN A 467 5.16 25.35 22.76
C ASN A 467 3.68 24.92 22.77
N GLU A 468 2.89 25.29 21.75
CA GLU A 468 1.44 25.02 21.70
C GLU A 468 1.13 23.53 21.60
N ARG A 469 1.83 22.80 20.73
CA ARG A 469 1.63 21.36 20.54
C ARG A 469 2.14 20.54 21.73
N GLN A 470 3.15 21.03 22.45
CA GLN A 470 3.59 20.42 23.71
C GLN A 470 2.48 20.44 24.75
N LEU A 471 1.76 21.57 24.87
CA LEU A 471 0.64 21.71 25.80
C LEU A 471 -0.50 20.74 25.46
N GLU A 472 -0.83 20.56 24.18
CA GLU A 472 -1.85 19.59 23.75
C GLU A 472 -1.49 18.15 24.12
N LEU A 473 -0.24 17.74 23.90
CA LEU A 473 0.24 16.40 24.28
C LEU A 473 0.26 16.21 25.80
N LEU A 474 0.61 17.25 26.57
CA LEU A 474 0.53 17.22 28.03
C LEU A 474 -0.92 17.03 28.50
N LEU A 475 -1.87 17.82 27.98
CA LEU A 475 -3.29 17.70 28.32
C LEU A 475 -3.86 16.33 27.93
N LEU A 476 -3.43 15.78 26.78
CA LEU A 476 -3.78 14.42 26.37
C LEU A 476 -3.26 13.38 27.37
N GLY A 477 -2.01 13.53 27.81
CA GLY A 477 -1.40 12.69 28.84
C GLY A 477 -2.15 12.79 30.17
N GLU A 478 -2.52 13.99 30.61
CA GLU A 478 -3.30 14.19 31.83
C GLU A 478 -4.67 13.51 31.77
N ARG A 479 -5.42 13.71 30.68
CA ARG A 479 -6.72 13.04 30.46
C ARG A 479 -6.59 11.52 30.46
N PHE A 480 -5.53 11.01 29.85
CA PHE A 480 -5.26 9.58 29.82
C PHE A 480 -4.91 9.02 31.22
N LEU A 481 -4.10 9.74 31.99
CA LEU A 481 -3.80 9.39 33.38
C LEU A 481 -5.05 9.46 34.26
N GLU A 482 -5.93 10.44 34.03
CA GLU A 482 -7.23 10.55 34.70
C GLU A 482 -8.12 9.36 34.35
N LEU A 483 -8.26 9.00 33.07
CA LEU A 483 -9.00 7.80 32.65
C LEU A 483 -8.45 6.54 33.31
N CYS A 484 -7.13 6.37 33.34
CA CYS A 484 -6.45 5.27 34.02
C CYS A 484 -6.79 5.23 35.52
N ARG A 485 -6.82 6.39 36.19
CA ARG A 485 -7.19 6.52 37.62
C ARG A 485 -8.66 6.23 37.86
N GLU A 486 -9.55 6.85 37.10
CA GLU A 486 -11.00 6.73 37.24
C GLU A 486 -11.47 5.31 36.93
N SER A 487 -10.98 4.69 35.85
CA SER A 487 -11.26 3.30 35.52
C SER A 487 -10.72 2.31 36.55
N THR A 488 -9.72 2.67 37.35
CA THR A 488 -9.31 1.82 38.48
C THR A 488 -10.22 2.02 39.69
N SER A 489 -10.81 3.21 39.86
CA SER A 489 -11.57 3.58 41.06
C SER A 489 -13.10 3.39 40.97
N LEU A 490 -13.71 3.65 39.82
CA LEU A 490 -15.17 3.58 39.59
C LEU A 490 -15.65 2.13 39.55
N TRP A 491 -14.92 1.26 38.88
CA TRP A 491 -15.30 -0.15 38.70
C TRP A 491 -15.02 -1.02 39.94
N GLN A 492 -14.32 -0.48 40.96
CA GLN A 492 -14.16 -1.12 42.26
C GLN A 492 -15.31 -0.81 43.24
N LYS A 493 -16.17 0.17 42.95
CA LYS A 493 -17.17 0.67 43.92
C LYS A 493 -18.63 0.37 43.57
N GLU A 494 -19.01 0.10 42.32
CA GLU A 494 -20.41 0.33 41.92
C GLU A 494 -21.07 -0.71 40.99
N LEU A 495 -20.50 -1.89 40.73
CA LEU A 495 -21.27 -2.95 40.04
C LEU A 495 -21.36 -4.23 40.86
N PRO A 496 -22.58 -4.63 41.29
CA PRO A 496 -22.85 -5.97 41.79
C PRO A 496 -22.35 -7.00 40.77
N LEU A 497 -21.64 -8.02 41.25
CA LEU A 497 -21.00 -9.07 40.43
C LEU A 497 -22.00 -9.74 39.47
N ASP A 498 -23.27 -9.78 39.87
CA ASP A 498 -24.44 -10.26 39.15
C ASP A 498 -24.79 -9.47 37.87
N VAL A 499 -24.54 -8.16 37.83
CA VAL A 499 -24.78 -7.35 36.60
C VAL A 499 -23.68 -7.56 35.55
N LEU A 500 -22.47 -7.93 35.99
CA LEU A 500 -21.34 -8.20 35.09
C LEU A 500 -21.46 -9.57 34.42
N ILE A 501 -22.01 -10.57 35.12
CA ILE A 501 -22.26 -11.92 34.58
C ILE A 501 -23.35 -11.89 33.49
N ASP A 502 -24.40 -11.09 33.67
CA ASP A 502 -25.47 -10.95 32.67
C ASP A 502 -25.01 -10.28 31.36
N LEU A 503 -23.99 -9.41 31.41
CA LEU A 503 -23.43 -8.75 30.22
C LEU A 503 -22.44 -9.63 29.45
N GLU A 504 -21.69 -10.51 30.12
CA GLU A 504 -20.81 -11.49 29.47
C GLU A 504 -21.63 -12.58 28.76
N THR A 505 -22.74 -13.02 29.34
CA THR A 505 -23.63 -14.03 28.74
C THR A 505 -24.46 -13.50 27.56
N ALA A 506 -24.58 -12.18 27.40
CA ALA A 506 -25.28 -11.53 26.30
C ALA A 506 -24.36 -11.12 25.12
N ALA A 507 -23.04 -11.25 25.29
CA ALA A 507 -22.02 -10.88 24.30
C ALA A 507 -21.35 -12.08 23.60
N GLU A 508 -21.60 -13.31 24.09
CA GLU A 508 -21.44 -14.57 23.34
C GLU A 508 -22.68 -14.85 22.49
#